data_AF-A0A5S4FVJ1-F1
#
_entry.id   AF-A0A5S4FVJ1-F1
#
_cell.length_a   1.000
_cell.length_b   1.000
_cell.length_c   1.000
_cell.angle_alpha   90.00
_cell.angle_beta   90.00
_cell.angle_gamma   90.00
#
_symmetry.space_group_name_H-M   'P 1'
#
loop_
_entity.id
_entity.type
_entity.pdbx_description
1 polymer ?
#
loop_
_entity_poly.entity_id
_entity_poly.type
_entity_poly.pdbx_seq_one_letter_code
_entity_poly.pdbx_strand_id
1 'polypeptide(L)'
;VVQYFPGAGYLERVLDAAMGLLAPGGRVVVGDVRNAVTHRVLLEAVQRTAHPHASEEQLRTLVEKAVLAERELVVAPQWFTDWARQRGVVVDIRLKNGRVHNELTRHRYEVVLHKDPADVLDLTGAPALAWGREVSGLDEFDALARRADLADGPVRVTGIPNARLAEEVPVIGDPLDPQEFADWARRQGRDAVLTWSGDSVHAFDAVLLPPPRSGHRIVSGGFVPHGTGGTIRVNTPALASSIGPLLSELPGYLRERLPDYMVPATLVPLSQIPLTPNGKLDRRALPSQHASVGSSREPRNLTERTLCALFGELLGLEGVGIDDDFFALGGHSLLAVRLIARIRERFGTDVPLRTVIKYPTVAELGTLILANSVPQEHADPFGVVFPLNGDPGTGKPPVWFFHTGGGLSWAYFSFEPYLRDRPLYALQSRGLDGEGALPGSVEEMVDDYVTEMLEIQPDGPFHLIGWSYGGTVVHAVADALDRRGHEVAFLAILDSLPGREFKEQAGRDRSEFRKELEDFHKQFMNVGDQEGLLDAMSEVLTNNMHIMAEFESPVYRGDVLYFNAEIKPPGVLQGSWARLWRPYVLGALEVHDVRATHFDMHMPGPAAEIFEVITRRLGAM
;
A
#
# COMPACT_ATOMS: atom_id res chain seq x y z
N VAL A 1 -5.34 -24.52 -28.47
CA VAL A 1 -5.59 -23.06 -28.34
C VAL A 1 -5.63 -22.72 -26.86
N VAL A 2 -4.51 -22.30 -26.30
CA VAL A 2 -4.37 -22.14 -24.85
C VAL A 2 -4.82 -20.79 -24.33
N GLN A 3 -5.10 -19.82 -25.23
CA GLN A 3 -5.47 -18.45 -24.86
C GLN A 3 -6.72 -18.39 -23.96
N TYR A 4 -7.63 -19.34 -24.04
CA TYR A 4 -8.85 -19.37 -23.21
C TYR A 4 -8.68 -20.12 -21.89
N PHE A 5 -7.48 -20.61 -21.59
CA PHE A 5 -7.26 -21.38 -20.37
C PHE A 5 -7.19 -20.43 -19.16
N PRO A 6 -7.76 -20.83 -18.01
CA PRO A 6 -7.91 -19.95 -16.86
C PRO A 6 -6.60 -19.66 -16.11
N GLY A 7 -5.53 -20.42 -16.37
CA GLY A 7 -4.21 -20.24 -15.75
C GLY A 7 -3.27 -21.42 -15.94
N ALA A 8 -2.06 -21.29 -15.39
CA ALA A 8 -0.97 -22.27 -15.53
C ALA A 8 -1.34 -23.69 -15.06
N GLY A 9 -2.00 -23.81 -13.89
CA GLY A 9 -2.36 -25.13 -13.36
C GLY A 9 -3.38 -25.89 -14.23
N TYR A 10 -4.24 -25.17 -14.97
CA TYR A 10 -5.14 -25.81 -15.93
C TYR A 10 -4.37 -26.24 -17.19
N LEU A 11 -3.48 -25.38 -17.70
CA LEU A 11 -2.59 -25.72 -18.82
C LEU A 11 -1.78 -26.98 -18.51
N GLU A 12 -1.15 -27.06 -17.34
CA GLU A 12 -0.37 -28.20 -16.90
C GLU A 12 -1.17 -29.50 -16.91
N ARG A 13 -2.36 -29.52 -16.28
CA ARG A 13 -3.24 -30.70 -16.27
C ARG A 13 -3.64 -31.15 -17.67
N VAL A 14 -3.94 -30.21 -18.56
CA VAL A 14 -4.32 -30.53 -19.95
C VAL A 14 -3.14 -31.13 -20.70
N LEU A 15 -1.94 -30.54 -20.57
CA LEU A 15 -0.75 -31.08 -21.23
C LEU A 15 -0.37 -32.46 -20.68
N ASP A 16 -0.44 -32.67 -19.37
CA ASP A 16 -0.18 -33.98 -18.74
C ASP A 16 -1.13 -35.05 -19.26
N ALA A 17 -2.43 -34.74 -19.30
CA ALA A 17 -3.43 -35.65 -19.85
C ALA A 17 -3.20 -35.92 -21.34
N ALA A 18 -2.95 -34.87 -22.14
CA ALA A 18 -2.72 -35.00 -23.57
C ALA A 18 -1.48 -35.85 -23.88
N MET A 19 -0.36 -35.63 -23.18
CA MET A 19 0.85 -36.44 -23.33
C MET A 19 0.64 -37.88 -22.87
N GLY A 20 -0.15 -38.10 -21.81
CA GLY A 20 -0.53 -39.44 -21.35
C GLY A 20 -1.22 -40.27 -22.43
N LEU A 21 -2.05 -39.64 -23.25
CA LEU A 21 -2.84 -40.29 -24.32
C LEU A 21 -2.03 -40.61 -25.59
N LEU A 22 -0.85 -40.02 -25.79
CA LEU A 22 -0.05 -40.24 -26.99
C LEU A 22 0.71 -41.58 -26.96
N ALA A 23 0.88 -42.21 -28.12
CA ALA A 23 1.88 -43.24 -28.31
C ALA A 23 3.29 -42.64 -28.42
N PRO A 24 4.37 -43.41 -28.18
CA PRO A 24 5.74 -42.98 -28.49
C PRO A 24 5.87 -42.46 -29.94
N GLY A 25 6.63 -41.38 -30.12
CA GLY A 25 6.72 -40.63 -31.39
C GLY A 25 5.57 -39.65 -31.65
N GLY A 26 4.52 -39.66 -30.83
CA GLY A 26 3.41 -38.70 -30.89
C GLY A 26 3.83 -37.28 -30.50
N ARG A 27 3.05 -36.28 -30.91
CA ARG A 27 3.29 -34.87 -30.57
C ARG A 27 2.03 -34.08 -30.26
N VAL A 28 2.16 -33.09 -29.37
CA VAL A 28 1.17 -32.05 -29.12
C VAL A 28 1.69 -30.73 -29.68
N VAL A 29 0.86 -30.02 -30.44
CA VAL A 29 1.17 -28.66 -30.93
C VAL A 29 0.37 -27.65 -30.12
N VAL A 30 1.08 -26.76 -29.45
CA VAL A 30 0.51 -25.59 -28.77
C VAL A 30 0.76 -24.38 -29.66
N GLY A 31 -0.19 -24.11 -30.55
CA GLY A 31 -0.14 -22.98 -31.47
C GLY A 31 -0.61 -21.66 -30.84
N ASP A 32 -0.16 -20.56 -31.45
CA ASP A 32 -0.59 -19.18 -31.20
C ASP A 32 -0.46 -18.73 -29.74
N VAL A 33 0.61 -19.16 -29.08
CA VAL A 33 0.90 -18.78 -27.70
C VAL A 33 1.34 -17.32 -27.65
N ARG A 34 0.61 -16.47 -26.94
CA ARG A 34 1.04 -15.08 -26.68
C ARG A 34 2.19 -15.09 -25.67
N ASN A 35 3.30 -14.45 -26.03
CA ASN A 35 4.53 -14.45 -25.26
C ASN A 35 4.42 -13.51 -24.06
N ALA A 36 4.48 -14.07 -22.84
CA ALA A 36 4.46 -13.30 -21.60
C ALA A 36 5.64 -12.29 -21.52
N VAL A 37 6.79 -12.62 -22.12
CA VAL A 37 8.00 -11.79 -22.10
C VAL A 37 7.81 -10.48 -22.87
N THR A 38 7.12 -10.52 -24.01
CA THR A 38 6.84 -9.34 -24.85
C THR A 38 5.42 -8.79 -24.65
N HIS A 39 4.68 -9.31 -23.68
CA HIS A 39 3.28 -8.93 -23.48
C HIS A 39 3.12 -7.47 -23.07
N ARG A 40 3.97 -6.95 -22.16
CA ARG A 40 3.94 -5.52 -21.79
C ARG A 40 4.29 -4.62 -22.97
N VAL A 41 5.22 -5.04 -23.82
CA VAL A 41 5.57 -4.31 -25.06
C VAL A 41 4.35 -4.18 -25.98
N LEU A 42 3.64 -5.29 -26.21
CA LEU A 42 2.41 -5.29 -27.00
C LEU A 42 1.38 -4.31 -26.41
N LEU A 43 1.12 -4.41 -25.10
CA LEU A 43 0.13 -3.56 -24.45
C LEU A 43 0.53 -2.09 -24.49
N GLU A 44 1.81 -1.76 -24.29
CA GLU A 44 2.31 -0.40 -24.41
C GLU A 44 2.09 0.16 -25.82
N ALA A 45 2.42 -0.60 -26.86
CA ALA A 45 2.18 -0.19 -28.24
C ALA A 45 0.68 0.05 -28.52
N VAL A 46 -0.19 -0.82 -28.01
CA VAL A 46 -1.65 -0.68 -28.11
C VAL A 46 -2.14 0.59 -27.40
N GLN A 47 -1.73 0.81 -26.14
CA GLN A 47 -2.16 1.97 -25.36
C GLN A 47 -1.62 3.27 -25.94
N ARG A 48 -0.37 3.31 -26.39
CA ARG A 48 0.25 4.48 -27.04
C ARG A 48 -0.47 4.86 -28.34
N THR A 49 -0.89 3.86 -29.11
CA THR A 49 -1.66 4.07 -30.35
C THR A 49 -3.08 4.56 -30.04
N ALA A 50 -3.74 3.99 -29.04
CA ALA A 50 -5.09 4.39 -28.64
C ALA A 50 -5.14 5.77 -27.95
N HIS A 51 -4.04 6.17 -27.29
CA HIS A 51 -3.93 7.39 -26.49
C HIS A 51 -2.67 8.20 -26.87
N PRO A 52 -2.63 8.79 -28.08
CA PRO A 52 -1.41 9.44 -28.62
C PRO A 52 -0.96 10.69 -27.85
N HIS A 53 -1.83 11.26 -27.01
CA HIS A 53 -1.55 12.46 -26.21
C HIS A 53 -1.39 12.16 -24.71
N ALA A 54 -1.46 10.89 -24.30
CA ALA A 54 -1.26 10.54 -22.90
C ALA A 54 0.19 10.80 -22.48
N SER A 55 0.37 11.32 -21.26
CA SER A 55 1.70 11.44 -20.66
C SER A 55 2.30 10.05 -20.41
N GLU A 56 3.63 9.97 -20.25
CA GLU A 56 4.32 8.70 -19.93
C GLU A 56 3.80 8.06 -18.63
N GLU A 57 3.36 8.87 -17.66
CA GLU A 57 2.76 8.38 -16.41
C GLU A 57 1.35 7.81 -16.62
N GLN A 58 0.54 8.47 -17.45
CA GLN A 58 -0.78 7.99 -17.84
C GLN A 58 -0.67 6.69 -18.63
N LEU A 59 0.24 6.63 -19.60
CA LEU A 59 0.50 5.42 -20.40
C LEU A 59 0.92 4.25 -19.51
N ARG A 60 1.85 4.47 -18.57
CA ARG A 60 2.25 3.43 -17.61
C ARG A 60 1.07 2.88 -16.82
N THR A 61 0.19 3.75 -16.36
CA THR A 61 -1.00 3.34 -15.61
C THR A 61 -1.99 2.56 -16.47
N LEU A 62 -2.23 3.00 -17.71
CA LEU A 62 -3.09 2.30 -18.66
C LEU A 62 -2.54 0.91 -19.00
N VAL A 63 -1.23 0.78 -19.16
CA VAL A 63 -0.56 -0.51 -19.40
C VAL A 63 -0.71 -1.45 -18.19
N GLU A 64 -0.50 -0.97 -16.97
CA GLU A 64 -0.70 -1.81 -15.77
C GLU A 64 -2.14 -2.30 -15.63
N LYS A 65 -3.13 -1.43 -15.89
CA LYS A 65 -4.54 -1.82 -15.94
C LYS A 65 -4.80 -2.87 -17.02
N ALA A 66 -4.21 -2.71 -18.21
CA ALA A 66 -4.37 -3.65 -19.31
C ALA A 66 -3.74 -5.03 -19.01
N VAL A 67 -2.57 -5.07 -18.36
CA VAL A 67 -1.90 -6.32 -17.94
C VAL A 67 -2.80 -7.11 -16.98
N LEU A 68 -3.43 -6.41 -16.03
CA LEU A 68 -4.33 -7.03 -15.05
C LEU A 68 -5.66 -7.48 -15.65
N ALA A 69 -6.15 -6.75 -16.66
CA ALA A 69 -7.36 -7.06 -17.38
C ALA A 69 -7.17 -8.11 -18.48
N GLU A 70 -5.95 -8.63 -18.67
CA GLU A 70 -5.65 -9.61 -19.72
C GLU A 70 -6.47 -10.89 -19.52
N ARG A 71 -7.33 -11.18 -20.50
CA ARG A 71 -8.26 -12.32 -20.50
C ARG A 71 -7.71 -13.52 -21.26
N GLU A 72 -6.61 -13.34 -21.99
CA GLU A 72 -5.92 -14.42 -22.66
C GLU A 72 -4.77 -14.97 -21.82
N LEU A 73 -4.58 -16.28 -21.86
CA LEU A 73 -3.40 -16.91 -21.25
C LEU A 73 -2.15 -16.50 -22.03
N VAL A 74 -1.23 -15.81 -21.36
CA VAL A 74 0.10 -15.49 -21.86
C VAL A 74 1.13 -16.38 -21.16
N VAL A 75 2.06 -16.95 -21.93
CA VAL A 75 3.02 -17.93 -21.42
C VAL A 75 4.41 -17.59 -21.95
N ALA A 76 5.40 -17.54 -21.07
CA ALA A 76 6.80 -17.38 -21.43
C ALA A 76 7.34 -18.70 -22.00
N PRO A 77 8.20 -18.67 -23.04
CA PRO A 77 8.86 -19.86 -23.59
C PRO A 77 9.49 -20.76 -22.54
N GLN A 78 10.12 -20.15 -21.52
CA GLN A 78 10.80 -20.87 -20.46
C GLN A 78 9.85 -21.77 -19.63
N TRP A 79 8.58 -21.39 -19.48
CA TRP A 79 7.60 -22.23 -18.76
C TRP A 79 7.48 -23.61 -19.43
N PHE A 80 7.41 -23.65 -20.76
CA PHE A 80 7.36 -24.92 -21.50
C PHE A 80 8.66 -25.71 -21.37
N THR A 81 9.82 -25.04 -21.36
CA THR A 81 11.09 -25.75 -21.13
C THR A 81 11.20 -26.36 -19.74
N ASP A 82 10.72 -25.65 -18.72
CA ASP A 82 10.75 -26.14 -17.33
C ASP A 82 9.75 -27.28 -17.13
N TRP A 83 8.53 -27.13 -17.65
CA TRP A 83 7.51 -28.17 -17.64
C TRP A 83 7.98 -29.44 -18.35
N ALA A 84 8.56 -29.30 -19.56
CA ALA A 84 9.02 -30.43 -20.36
C ALA A 84 10.19 -31.16 -19.69
N ARG A 85 11.16 -30.41 -19.12
CA ARG A 85 12.30 -30.97 -18.38
C ARG A 85 11.85 -31.84 -17.21
N GLN A 86 10.86 -31.39 -16.44
CA GLN A 86 10.34 -32.14 -15.29
C GLN A 86 9.68 -33.47 -15.68
N ARG A 87 9.27 -33.62 -16.94
CA ARG A 87 8.50 -34.77 -17.45
C ARG A 87 9.24 -35.62 -18.47
N GLY A 88 10.50 -35.28 -18.77
CA GLY A 88 11.28 -35.95 -19.81
C GLY A 88 10.69 -35.79 -21.22
N VAL A 89 9.92 -34.72 -21.44
CA VAL A 89 9.31 -34.41 -22.74
C VAL A 89 10.28 -33.58 -23.58
N VAL A 90 10.36 -33.85 -24.87
CA VAL A 90 11.15 -33.04 -25.80
C VAL A 90 10.32 -31.85 -26.27
N VAL A 91 10.87 -30.65 -26.18
CA VAL A 91 10.19 -29.40 -26.54
C VAL A 91 10.94 -28.64 -27.63
N ASP A 92 10.18 -28.20 -28.62
CA ASP A 92 10.62 -27.32 -29.71
C ASP A 92 9.78 -26.03 -29.67
N ILE A 93 10.44 -24.88 -29.54
CA ILE A 93 9.82 -23.57 -29.43
C ILE A 93 10.27 -22.74 -30.63
N ARG A 94 9.31 -22.25 -31.42
CA ARG A 94 9.61 -21.50 -32.64
C ARG A 94 8.82 -20.21 -32.77
N LEU A 95 9.48 -19.18 -33.28
CA LEU A 95 8.82 -17.97 -33.75
C LEU A 95 7.87 -18.28 -34.90
N LYS A 96 6.82 -17.47 -35.04
CA LYS A 96 5.89 -17.57 -36.16
C LYS A 96 6.58 -17.20 -37.48
N ASN A 97 6.30 -17.98 -38.51
CA ASN A 97 6.65 -17.64 -39.89
C ASN A 97 5.73 -16.54 -40.43
N GLY A 98 6.25 -15.68 -41.30
CA GLY A 98 5.49 -14.61 -41.95
C GLY A 98 6.28 -13.32 -42.13
N ARG A 99 5.93 -12.54 -43.16
CA ARG A 99 6.51 -11.22 -43.47
C ARG A 99 5.67 -10.04 -42.97
N VAL A 100 4.38 -10.27 -42.70
CA VAL A 100 3.49 -9.23 -42.21
C VAL A 100 3.77 -9.03 -40.73
N HIS A 101 4.08 -7.79 -40.33
CA HIS A 101 4.31 -7.44 -38.93
C HIS A 101 2.99 -7.12 -38.26
N ASN A 102 2.47 -8.07 -37.47
CA ASN A 102 1.24 -7.94 -36.69
C ASN A 102 1.40 -8.71 -35.37
N GLU A 103 0.37 -8.70 -34.50
CA GLU A 103 0.45 -9.39 -33.20
C GLU A 103 0.93 -10.84 -33.30
N LEU A 104 0.47 -11.58 -34.32
CA LEU A 104 0.81 -13.00 -34.50
C LEU A 104 2.31 -13.20 -34.77
N THR A 105 2.91 -12.39 -35.64
CA THR A 105 4.33 -12.52 -36.00
C THR A 105 5.26 -11.81 -35.04
N ARG A 106 4.76 -10.81 -34.30
CA ARG A 106 5.50 -10.00 -33.32
C ARG A 106 5.52 -10.57 -31.92
N HIS A 107 4.42 -11.15 -31.43
CA HIS A 107 4.29 -11.54 -30.01
C HIS A 107 3.83 -12.97 -29.78
N ARG A 108 3.54 -13.72 -30.84
CA ARG A 108 3.12 -15.12 -30.71
C ARG A 108 4.16 -16.10 -31.22
N TYR A 109 4.12 -17.30 -30.67
CA TYR A 109 5.02 -18.39 -31.01
C TYR A 109 4.30 -19.73 -30.95
N GLU A 110 5.00 -20.77 -31.41
CA GLU A 110 4.52 -22.14 -31.42
C GLU A 110 5.40 -23.01 -30.54
N VAL A 111 4.76 -23.97 -29.88
CA VAL A 111 5.45 -25.01 -29.11
C VAL A 111 5.03 -26.36 -29.62
N VAL A 112 5.99 -27.24 -29.86
CA VAL A 112 5.75 -28.65 -30.18
C VAL A 112 6.36 -29.50 -29.06
N LEU A 113 5.53 -30.33 -28.46
CA LEU A 113 5.89 -31.25 -27.39
C LEU A 113 5.89 -32.67 -27.95
N HIS A 114 7.00 -33.38 -27.85
CA HIS A 114 7.20 -34.71 -28.41
C HIS A 114 7.30 -35.75 -27.30
N LYS A 115 6.54 -36.85 -27.44
CA LYS A 115 6.59 -38.00 -26.53
C LYS A 115 7.58 -39.02 -27.07
N ASP A 116 8.64 -39.30 -26.31
CA ASP A 116 9.65 -40.31 -26.64
C ASP A 116 10.04 -40.34 -28.14
N PRO A 117 10.42 -39.19 -28.73
CA PRO A 117 10.79 -39.16 -30.14
C PRO A 117 12.06 -39.96 -30.41
N ALA A 118 12.10 -40.63 -31.57
CA ALA A 118 13.35 -41.16 -32.11
C ALA A 118 14.18 -40.01 -32.73
N ASP A 119 15.51 -40.14 -32.69
CA ASP A 119 16.47 -39.28 -33.40
C ASP A 119 16.30 -37.76 -33.16
N VAL A 120 16.47 -37.35 -31.90
CA VAL A 120 16.45 -35.93 -31.48
C VAL A 120 17.82 -35.28 -31.70
N LEU A 121 17.83 -34.15 -32.41
CA LEU A 121 19.02 -33.28 -32.47
C LEU A 121 18.96 -32.24 -31.33
N ASP A 122 19.86 -32.37 -30.35
CA ASP A 122 20.00 -31.38 -29.28
C ASP A 122 20.81 -30.16 -29.73
N LEU A 123 20.18 -28.99 -29.66
CA LEU A 123 20.75 -27.70 -30.07
C LEU A 123 21.30 -26.89 -28.89
N THR A 124 21.21 -27.42 -27.66
CA THR A 124 21.65 -26.71 -26.45
C THR A 124 23.14 -26.39 -26.47
N GLY A 125 23.95 -27.33 -26.97
CA GLY A 125 25.42 -27.19 -27.08
C GLY A 125 25.92 -26.68 -28.43
N ALA A 126 25.05 -26.19 -29.32
CA ALA A 126 25.47 -25.68 -30.62
C ALA A 126 26.44 -24.49 -30.45
N PRO A 127 27.58 -24.45 -31.19
CA PRO A 127 28.48 -23.30 -31.19
C PRO A 127 27.71 -21.99 -31.43
N ALA A 128 27.86 -21.04 -30.52
CA ALA A 128 27.11 -19.79 -30.51
C ALA A 128 27.99 -18.62 -30.95
N LEU A 129 27.46 -17.78 -31.84
CA LEU A 129 28.07 -16.55 -32.34
C LEU A 129 27.21 -15.36 -31.93
N ALA A 130 27.81 -14.34 -31.32
CA ALA A 130 27.06 -13.17 -30.87
C ALA A 130 26.79 -12.19 -32.04
N TRP A 131 25.51 -11.82 -32.23
CA TRP A 131 25.14 -10.78 -33.20
C TRP A 131 25.79 -9.43 -32.88
N GLY A 132 26.22 -8.69 -33.90
CA GLY A 132 26.91 -7.41 -33.78
C GLY A 132 28.37 -7.50 -33.30
N ARG A 133 28.85 -8.67 -32.88
CA ARG A 133 30.25 -8.90 -32.48
C ARG A 133 30.99 -9.85 -33.42
N GLU A 134 30.36 -10.96 -33.77
CA GLU A 134 30.94 -12.01 -34.61
C GLU A 134 30.21 -12.18 -35.95
N VAL A 135 28.94 -11.76 -36.00
CA VAL A 135 28.10 -11.71 -37.20
C VAL A 135 27.25 -10.46 -37.14
N SER A 136 27.27 -9.59 -38.14
CA SER A 136 26.52 -8.32 -38.11
C SER A 136 25.61 -8.06 -39.31
N GLY A 137 25.57 -8.93 -40.33
CA GLY A 137 24.72 -8.70 -41.49
C GLY A 137 24.56 -9.89 -42.44
N LEU A 138 23.62 -9.74 -43.38
CA LEU A 138 23.27 -10.76 -44.38
C LEU A 138 24.46 -11.20 -45.24
N ASP A 139 25.41 -10.29 -45.51
CA ASP A 139 26.59 -10.55 -46.34
C ASP A 139 27.56 -11.55 -45.69
N GLU A 140 27.48 -11.74 -44.37
CA GLU A 140 28.29 -12.68 -43.61
C GLU A 140 27.64 -14.06 -43.46
N PHE A 141 26.41 -14.22 -43.96
CA PHE A 141 25.67 -15.47 -43.81
C PHE A 141 26.30 -16.61 -44.62
N ASP A 142 26.91 -16.32 -45.76
CA ASP A 142 27.66 -17.34 -46.50
C ASP A 142 28.89 -17.83 -45.72
N ALA A 143 29.50 -16.97 -44.90
CA ALA A 143 30.55 -17.38 -43.97
C ALA A 143 30.01 -18.23 -42.83
N LEU A 144 28.81 -17.90 -42.32
CA LEU A 144 28.09 -18.72 -41.34
C LEU A 144 27.80 -20.14 -41.88
N ALA A 145 27.35 -20.26 -43.13
CA ALA A 145 27.12 -21.55 -43.79
C ALA A 145 28.42 -22.37 -43.89
N ARG A 146 29.53 -21.74 -44.29
CA ARG A 146 30.86 -22.40 -44.32
C ARG A 146 31.31 -22.87 -42.94
N ARG A 147 31.06 -22.09 -41.87
CA ARG A 147 31.37 -22.50 -40.49
C ARG A 147 30.52 -23.70 -40.05
N ALA A 148 29.24 -23.72 -40.43
CA ALA A 148 28.37 -24.87 -40.16
C ALA A 148 28.82 -26.13 -40.91
N ASP A 149 29.33 -25.98 -42.14
CA ASP A 149 29.93 -27.09 -42.90
C ASP A 149 31.20 -27.64 -42.24
N LEU A 150 32.08 -26.76 -41.78
CA LEU A 150 33.30 -27.16 -41.06
C LEU A 150 33.00 -27.86 -39.73
N ALA A 151 31.91 -27.49 -39.07
CA ALA A 151 31.48 -28.08 -37.81
C ALA A 151 30.73 -29.42 -37.98
N ASP A 152 30.31 -29.79 -39.19
CA ASP A 152 29.35 -30.88 -39.50
C ASP A 152 28.16 -30.92 -38.51
N GLY A 153 27.65 -29.73 -38.14
CA GLY A 153 26.73 -29.58 -37.01
C GLY A 153 25.97 -28.26 -37.01
N PRO A 154 25.01 -28.08 -36.08
CA PRO A 154 24.24 -26.85 -35.96
C PRO A 154 25.11 -25.69 -35.48
N VAL A 155 24.82 -24.47 -35.94
CA VAL A 155 25.48 -23.24 -35.47
C VAL A 155 24.41 -22.24 -35.05
N ARG A 156 24.57 -21.65 -33.87
CA ARG A 156 23.65 -20.66 -33.31
C ARG A 156 24.20 -19.25 -33.49
N VAL A 157 23.32 -18.32 -33.83
CA VAL A 157 23.55 -16.89 -33.73
C VAL A 157 22.62 -16.34 -32.64
N THR A 158 23.19 -15.71 -31.61
CA THR A 158 22.44 -15.26 -30.43
C THR A 158 22.19 -13.76 -30.45
N GLY A 159 21.07 -13.34 -29.86
CA GLY A 159 20.81 -11.93 -29.55
C GLY A 159 20.57 -11.06 -30.78
N ILE A 160 20.02 -11.62 -31.85
CA ILE A 160 19.69 -10.88 -33.07
C ILE A 160 18.52 -9.93 -32.77
N PRO A 161 18.68 -8.60 -32.91
CA PRO A 161 17.59 -7.67 -32.68
C PRO A 161 16.45 -7.92 -33.66
N ASN A 162 15.23 -8.09 -33.14
CA ASN A 162 14.09 -8.52 -33.93
C ASN A 162 13.44 -7.32 -34.66
N ALA A 163 13.61 -7.24 -35.98
CA ALA A 163 13.04 -6.14 -36.78
C ALA A 163 11.52 -6.02 -36.65
N ARG A 164 10.82 -7.10 -36.32
CA ARG A 164 9.36 -7.09 -36.14
C ARG A 164 8.92 -6.23 -34.96
N LEU A 165 9.78 -6.00 -33.97
CA LEU A 165 9.49 -5.21 -32.76
C LEU A 165 9.99 -3.75 -32.85
N ALA A 166 10.67 -3.38 -33.94
CA ALA A 166 11.35 -2.09 -34.06
C ALA A 166 10.41 -0.87 -34.04
N GLU A 167 9.14 -1.06 -34.39
CA GLU A 167 8.12 0.00 -34.31
C GLU A 167 7.55 0.18 -32.90
N GLU A 168 7.70 -0.83 -32.03
CA GLU A 168 7.06 -0.86 -30.71
C GLU A 168 8.05 -0.56 -29.60
N VAL A 169 9.34 -0.87 -29.81
CA VAL A 169 10.41 -0.59 -28.86
C VAL A 169 11.67 -0.16 -29.60
N PRO A 170 12.43 0.81 -29.07
CA PRO A 170 13.75 1.13 -29.59
C PRO A 170 14.66 -0.12 -29.58
N VAL A 171 15.19 -0.46 -30.75
CA VAL A 171 16.11 -1.59 -30.94
C VAL A 171 17.53 -1.04 -31.14
N ILE A 172 18.49 -1.61 -30.41
CA ILE A 172 19.92 -1.24 -30.51
C ILE A 172 20.62 -2.22 -31.46
N GLY A 173 21.40 -1.68 -32.40
CA GLY A 173 22.10 -2.46 -33.44
C GLY A 173 21.28 -2.64 -34.70
N ASP A 174 21.80 -3.40 -35.67
CA ASP A 174 21.13 -3.66 -36.94
C ASP A 174 20.09 -4.78 -36.77
N PRO A 175 18.77 -4.47 -36.87
CA PRO A 175 17.74 -5.46 -36.68
C PRO A 175 17.55 -6.33 -37.93
N LEU A 176 17.13 -7.57 -37.73
CA LEU A 176 16.84 -8.53 -38.80
C LEU A 176 15.43 -9.10 -38.65
N ASP A 177 14.70 -9.29 -39.75
CA ASP A 177 13.45 -10.04 -39.73
C ASP A 177 13.77 -11.55 -39.67
N PRO A 178 13.25 -12.30 -38.68
CA PRO A 178 13.41 -13.76 -38.64
C PRO A 178 13.06 -14.46 -39.97
N GLN A 179 12.07 -13.97 -40.73
CA GLN A 179 11.70 -14.55 -42.01
C GLN A 179 12.78 -14.38 -43.08
N GLU A 180 13.59 -13.31 -43.02
CA GLU A 180 14.71 -13.12 -43.94
C GLU A 180 15.82 -14.15 -43.69
N PHE A 181 16.11 -14.45 -42.42
CA PHE A 181 17.03 -15.52 -42.06
C PHE A 181 16.52 -16.89 -42.54
N ALA A 182 15.24 -17.20 -42.30
CA ALA A 182 14.63 -18.45 -42.77
C ALA A 182 14.71 -18.59 -44.31
N ASP A 183 14.39 -17.52 -45.03
CA ASP A 183 14.40 -17.54 -46.50
C ASP A 183 15.82 -17.65 -47.05
N TRP A 184 16.79 -17.00 -46.40
CA TRP A 184 18.20 -17.21 -46.73
C TRP A 184 18.64 -18.66 -46.48
N ALA A 185 18.34 -19.24 -45.31
CA ALA A 185 18.72 -20.62 -45.00
C ALA A 185 18.14 -21.61 -46.02
N ARG A 186 16.88 -21.42 -46.41
CA ARG A 186 16.23 -22.21 -47.47
C ARG A 186 16.91 -22.07 -48.83
N ARG A 187 17.33 -20.86 -49.21
CA ARG A 187 18.11 -20.64 -50.47
C ARG A 187 19.43 -21.40 -50.46
N GLN A 188 20.02 -21.61 -49.28
CA GLN A 188 21.23 -22.42 -49.09
C GLN A 188 20.94 -23.93 -48.98
N GLY A 189 19.70 -24.38 -49.20
CA GLY A 189 19.31 -25.79 -49.07
C GLY A 189 19.29 -26.29 -47.62
N ARG A 190 19.19 -25.39 -46.65
CA ARG A 190 19.20 -25.67 -45.21
C ARG A 190 17.87 -25.32 -44.56
N ASP A 191 17.73 -25.76 -43.32
CA ASP A 191 16.64 -25.34 -42.43
C ASP A 191 17.21 -24.58 -41.23
N ALA A 192 16.37 -23.80 -40.56
CA ALA A 192 16.75 -23.00 -39.40
C ALA A 192 15.68 -23.07 -38.31
N VAL A 193 16.14 -23.13 -37.05
CA VAL A 193 15.29 -22.98 -35.87
C VAL A 193 15.38 -21.53 -35.41
N LEU A 194 14.26 -20.81 -35.52
CA LEU A 194 14.13 -19.43 -35.10
C LEU A 194 13.33 -19.39 -33.81
N THR A 195 13.91 -18.83 -32.75
CA THR A 195 13.34 -18.85 -31.41
C THR A 195 13.58 -17.52 -30.70
N TRP A 196 12.81 -17.25 -29.66
CA TRP A 196 13.09 -16.13 -28.76
C TRP A 196 14.50 -16.23 -28.18
N SER A 197 15.13 -15.07 -27.95
CA SER A 197 16.38 -15.03 -27.18
C SER A 197 16.07 -15.21 -25.69
N GLY A 198 16.93 -15.95 -24.99
CA GLY A 198 16.85 -16.04 -23.52
C GLY A 198 17.38 -14.79 -22.81
N ASP A 199 18.21 -14.00 -23.49
CA ASP A 199 18.98 -12.90 -22.89
C ASP A 199 18.29 -11.54 -23.02
N SER A 200 17.46 -11.35 -24.05
CA SER A 200 16.82 -10.07 -24.36
C SER A 200 15.39 -10.26 -24.85
N VAL A 201 14.50 -9.40 -24.35
CA VAL A 201 13.07 -9.42 -24.68
C VAL A 201 12.77 -8.90 -26.09
N HIS A 202 13.71 -8.19 -26.72
CA HIS A 202 13.56 -7.62 -28.07
C HIS A 202 14.37 -8.37 -29.14
N ALA A 203 14.99 -9.48 -28.77
CA ALA A 203 15.87 -10.25 -29.65
C ALA A 203 15.37 -11.67 -29.88
N PHE A 204 15.91 -12.29 -30.92
CA PHE A 204 15.72 -13.70 -31.24
C PHE A 204 17.07 -14.38 -31.47
N ASP A 205 17.07 -15.70 -31.34
CA ASP A 205 18.20 -16.55 -31.70
C ASP A 205 17.84 -17.34 -32.97
N ALA A 206 18.84 -17.57 -33.81
CA ALA A 206 18.72 -18.38 -35.01
C ALA A 206 19.72 -19.53 -34.98
N VAL A 207 19.24 -20.77 -35.10
CA VAL A 207 20.10 -21.96 -35.19
C VAL A 207 20.04 -22.49 -36.62
N LEU A 208 21.13 -22.33 -37.36
CA LEU A 208 21.28 -22.92 -38.69
C LEU A 208 21.54 -24.41 -38.55
N LEU A 209 20.68 -25.23 -39.15
CA LEU A 209 20.81 -26.68 -39.10
C LEU A 209 21.75 -27.19 -40.21
N PRO A 210 22.44 -28.33 -39.98
CA PRO A 210 23.17 -28.99 -41.04
C PRO A 210 22.18 -29.51 -42.11
N PRO A 211 22.64 -29.70 -43.37
CA PRO A 211 21.76 -30.09 -44.48
C PRO A 211 20.91 -31.33 -44.13
N PRO A 212 19.66 -31.40 -44.62
CA PRO A 212 18.78 -32.52 -44.31
C PRO A 212 19.36 -33.83 -44.84
N ARG A 213 19.53 -34.83 -43.94
CA ARG A 213 20.04 -36.18 -44.31
C ARG A 213 18.91 -37.11 -44.77
N SER A 214 17.72 -37.04 -44.16
CA SER A 214 16.41 -37.52 -44.68
C SER A 214 15.31 -37.19 -43.66
N GLY A 215 14.05 -37.04 -44.10
CA GLY A 215 12.88 -36.87 -43.23
C GLY A 215 12.79 -35.53 -42.47
N HIS A 216 11.76 -35.40 -41.64
CA HIS A 216 11.57 -34.25 -40.75
C HIS A 216 12.39 -34.45 -39.46
N ARG A 217 13.30 -33.53 -39.14
CA ARG A 217 14.18 -33.61 -37.98
C ARG A 217 13.51 -33.06 -36.73
N ILE A 218 13.47 -33.86 -35.67
CA ILE A 218 13.02 -33.42 -34.35
C ILE A 218 14.21 -32.75 -33.65
N VAL A 219 13.97 -31.58 -33.06
CA VAL A 219 14.98 -30.79 -32.38
C VAL A 219 14.59 -30.53 -30.93
N SER A 220 15.59 -30.40 -30.07
CA SER A 220 15.45 -29.91 -28.69
C SER A 220 16.43 -28.78 -28.44
N GLY A 221 16.23 -28.00 -27.38
CA GLY A 221 17.20 -26.98 -26.98
C GLY A 221 17.33 -25.81 -27.95
N GLY A 222 16.34 -25.59 -28.83
CA GLY A 222 16.27 -24.40 -29.67
C GLY A 222 16.26 -23.13 -28.81
N PHE A 223 15.22 -22.96 -27.99
CA PHE A 223 15.21 -21.93 -26.95
C PHE A 223 16.14 -22.30 -25.79
N VAL A 224 17.10 -21.43 -25.45
CA VAL A 224 17.99 -21.61 -24.29
C VAL A 224 17.68 -20.52 -23.26
N PRO A 225 17.11 -20.88 -22.10
CA PRO A 225 16.75 -19.88 -21.11
C PRO A 225 17.98 -19.26 -20.45
N HIS A 226 18.00 -17.93 -20.34
CA HIS A 226 19.02 -17.16 -19.61
C HIS A 226 18.38 -16.25 -18.56
N GLY A 227 19.16 -15.84 -17.56
CA GLY A 227 18.69 -15.29 -16.27
C GLY A 227 17.99 -13.93 -16.28
N THR A 228 17.76 -13.31 -17.44
CA THR A 228 17.12 -11.99 -17.58
C THR A 228 15.62 -12.06 -17.87
N GLY A 229 15.05 -13.25 -18.07
CA GLY A 229 13.61 -13.42 -18.29
C GLY A 229 12.79 -12.99 -17.08
N GLY A 230 11.88 -12.03 -17.26
CA GLY A 230 10.99 -11.50 -16.23
C GLY A 230 10.36 -12.56 -15.33
N THR A 231 10.05 -12.15 -14.10
CA THR A 231 9.62 -13.01 -12.99
C THR A 231 8.26 -13.69 -13.23
N ILE A 232 7.40 -13.14 -14.10
CA ILE A 232 6.12 -13.75 -14.49
C ILE A 232 6.33 -14.70 -15.68
N ARG A 233 6.11 -16.00 -15.43
CA ARG A 233 6.17 -17.06 -16.46
C ARG A 233 4.84 -17.27 -17.17
N VAL A 234 3.72 -17.08 -16.47
CA VAL A 234 2.35 -17.29 -16.98
C VAL A 234 1.41 -16.36 -16.21
N ASN A 235 0.44 -15.71 -16.87
CA ASN A 235 -0.60 -14.95 -16.18
C ASN A 235 -1.74 -15.87 -15.69
N THR A 236 -2.74 -15.30 -15.00
CA THR A 236 -3.94 -16.04 -14.58
C THR A 236 -5.19 -15.33 -15.07
N PRO A 237 -5.69 -15.65 -16.29
CA PRO A 237 -6.87 -14.99 -16.86
C PRO A 237 -8.13 -15.07 -16.01
N ALA A 238 -8.28 -16.14 -15.22
CA ALA A 238 -9.39 -16.25 -14.28
C ALA A 238 -9.41 -15.10 -13.24
N LEU A 239 -8.23 -14.59 -12.86
CA LEU A 239 -8.13 -13.45 -11.95
C LEU A 239 -8.59 -12.13 -12.60
N ALA A 240 -8.38 -11.95 -13.91
CA ALA A 240 -8.80 -10.73 -14.61
C ALA A 240 -10.31 -10.46 -14.46
N SER A 241 -11.12 -11.53 -14.39
CA SER A 241 -12.57 -11.42 -14.19
C SER A 241 -12.97 -11.28 -12.72
N SER A 242 -12.12 -11.66 -11.77
CA SER A 242 -12.40 -11.58 -10.33
C SER A 242 -11.83 -10.33 -9.66
N ILE A 243 -10.88 -9.62 -10.28
CA ILE A 243 -10.27 -8.41 -9.72
C ILE A 243 -11.33 -7.32 -9.47
N GLY A 244 -12.23 -7.08 -10.43
CA GLY A 244 -13.29 -6.07 -10.27
C GLY A 244 -14.21 -6.32 -9.06
N PRO A 245 -14.86 -7.50 -8.98
CA PRO A 245 -15.64 -7.89 -7.80
C PRO A 245 -14.84 -7.86 -6.50
N LEU A 246 -13.60 -8.37 -6.51
CA LEU A 246 -12.73 -8.36 -5.34
C LEU A 246 -12.45 -6.92 -4.85
N LEU A 247 -12.13 -5.99 -5.74
CA LEU A 247 -11.90 -4.59 -5.38
C LEU A 247 -13.17 -3.89 -4.87
N SER A 248 -14.34 -4.30 -5.35
CA SER A 248 -15.64 -3.80 -4.88
C SER A 248 -16.00 -4.32 -3.48
N GLU A 249 -15.68 -5.59 -3.20
CA GLU A 249 -16.06 -6.26 -1.94
C GLU A 249 -15.04 -6.01 -0.83
N LEU A 250 -13.76 -5.81 -1.18
CA LEU A 250 -12.66 -5.69 -0.23
C LEU A 250 -12.85 -4.52 0.75
N PRO A 251 -13.30 -3.31 0.37
CA PRO A 251 -13.60 -2.26 1.33
C PRO A 251 -14.65 -2.66 2.37
N GLY A 252 -15.71 -3.37 1.97
CA GLY A 252 -16.72 -3.88 2.89
C GLY A 252 -16.14 -4.91 3.86
N TYR A 253 -15.39 -5.87 3.32
CA TYR A 253 -14.68 -6.87 4.12
C TYR A 253 -13.69 -6.25 5.13
N LEU A 254 -13.02 -5.16 4.73
CA LEU A 254 -12.09 -4.42 5.56
C LEU A 254 -12.82 -3.60 6.62
N ARG A 255 -13.94 -2.94 6.31
CA ARG A 255 -14.76 -2.19 7.30
C ARG A 255 -15.27 -3.07 8.45
N GLU A 256 -15.50 -4.35 8.20
CA GLU A 256 -15.88 -5.31 9.26
C GLU A 256 -14.74 -5.61 10.26
N ARG A 257 -13.49 -5.31 9.90
CA ARG A 257 -12.28 -5.71 10.64
C ARG A 257 -11.35 -4.55 10.98
N LEU A 258 -11.56 -3.42 10.34
CA LEU A 258 -10.81 -2.18 10.44
C LEU A 258 -11.82 -1.02 10.52
N PRO A 259 -11.65 -0.08 11.44
CA PRO A 259 -12.29 1.22 11.46
C PRO A 259 -12.13 1.97 10.16
N ASP A 260 -13.11 2.80 9.87
CA ASP A 260 -13.29 3.42 8.55
C ASP A 260 -12.05 4.18 8.08
N TYR A 261 -11.30 4.83 8.98
CA TYR A 261 -10.07 5.57 8.64
C TYR A 261 -8.87 4.68 8.29
N MET A 262 -8.89 3.38 8.65
CA MET A 262 -7.85 2.42 8.27
C MET A 262 -8.21 1.64 7.01
N VAL A 263 -9.44 1.75 6.52
CA VAL A 263 -9.85 1.12 5.26
C VAL A 263 -9.21 1.93 4.13
N PRO A 264 -8.35 1.32 3.28
CA PRO A 264 -7.68 2.06 2.22
C PRO A 264 -8.68 2.73 1.29
N ALA A 265 -8.54 4.05 1.16
CA ALA A 265 -9.35 4.87 0.26
C ALA A 265 -9.26 4.42 -1.20
N THR A 266 -8.07 3.93 -1.60
CA THR A 266 -7.81 3.43 -2.96
C THR A 266 -7.14 2.07 -2.88
N LEU A 267 -7.72 1.11 -3.61
CA LEU A 267 -7.15 -0.21 -3.80
C LEU A 267 -6.62 -0.30 -5.23
N VAL A 268 -5.30 -0.35 -5.39
CA VAL A 268 -4.66 -0.50 -6.70
C VAL A 268 -4.22 -1.96 -6.86
N PRO A 269 -4.89 -2.76 -7.71
CA PRO A 269 -4.39 -4.08 -8.03
C PRO A 269 -3.04 -3.94 -8.75
N LEU A 270 -2.10 -4.82 -8.44
CA LEU A 270 -0.81 -4.91 -9.12
C LEU A 270 -0.62 -6.32 -9.65
N SER A 271 -0.11 -6.42 -10.87
CA SER A 271 0.22 -7.72 -11.47
C SER A 271 1.43 -8.35 -10.75
N GLN A 272 2.32 -7.50 -10.23
CA GLN A 272 3.46 -7.87 -9.41
C GLN A 272 3.90 -6.71 -8.51
N ILE A 273 4.45 -7.03 -7.34
CA ILE A 273 5.10 -6.05 -6.47
C ILE A 273 6.43 -5.60 -7.11
N PRO A 274 6.64 -4.31 -7.42
CA PRO A 274 7.88 -3.84 -8.00
C PRO A 274 9.01 -3.94 -6.97
N LEU A 275 10.14 -4.54 -7.37
CA LEU A 275 11.29 -4.72 -6.50
C LEU A 275 12.52 -4.00 -7.09
N THR A 276 13.32 -3.43 -6.21
CA THR A 276 14.68 -2.98 -6.50
C THR A 276 15.56 -4.18 -6.91
N PRO A 277 16.72 -3.95 -7.56
CA PRO A 277 17.67 -5.04 -7.88
C PRO A 277 18.09 -5.89 -6.67
N ASN A 278 18.00 -5.34 -5.46
CA ASN A 278 18.30 -6.02 -4.20
C ASN A 278 17.10 -6.77 -3.58
N GLY A 279 15.98 -6.89 -4.31
CA GLY A 279 14.78 -7.62 -3.86
C GLY A 279 13.91 -6.89 -2.83
N LYS A 280 14.18 -5.62 -2.52
CA LYS A 280 13.31 -4.78 -1.67
C LYS A 280 12.23 -4.09 -2.49
N LEU A 281 11.05 -3.82 -1.91
CA LEU A 281 9.98 -3.02 -2.56
C LEU A 281 10.53 -1.70 -3.11
N ASP A 282 10.34 -1.48 -4.42
CA ASP A 282 10.61 -0.20 -5.05
C ASP A 282 9.36 0.68 -5.01
N ARG A 283 9.26 1.50 -3.97
CA ARG A 283 8.11 2.40 -3.76
C ARG A 283 7.94 3.44 -4.86
N ARG A 284 9.03 3.83 -5.55
CA ARG A 284 8.96 4.81 -6.64
C ARG A 284 8.38 4.22 -7.92
N ALA A 285 8.45 2.90 -8.05
CA ALA A 285 7.89 2.17 -9.18
C ALA A 285 6.42 1.76 -8.96
N LEU A 286 5.84 2.01 -7.77
CA LEU A 286 4.40 1.86 -7.56
C LEU A 286 3.62 2.90 -8.37
N PRO A 287 2.45 2.55 -8.94
CA PRO A 287 1.59 3.52 -9.60
C PRO A 287 1.24 4.67 -8.64
N SER A 288 1.33 5.91 -9.11
CA SER A 288 0.94 7.07 -8.33
C SER A 288 -0.57 7.03 -8.06
N GLN A 289 -0.98 7.50 -6.88
CA GLN A 289 -2.35 7.41 -6.36
C GLN A 289 -3.37 8.24 -7.17
N HIS A 290 -2.93 9.03 -8.14
CA HIS A 290 -3.74 10.05 -8.83
C HIS A 290 -4.45 9.53 -10.10
N ALA A 291 -4.43 8.23 -10.37
CA ALA A 291 -5.01 7.65 -11.59
C ALA A 291 -6.39 7.00 -11.41
N SER A 292 -7.17 7.46 -10.43
CA SER A 292 -8.64 7.32 -10.41
C SER A 292 -9.33 8.66 -10.65
N VAL A 293 -8.98 9.36 -11.74
CA VAL A 293 -9.92 10.33 -12.33
C VAL A 293 -10.99 9.52 -13.03
N GLY A 294 -12.03 9.12 -12.29
CA GLY A 294 -13.07 8.26 -12.82
C GLY A 294 -14.28 8.20 -11.90
N SER A 295 -15.20 9.16 -12.09
CA SER A 295 -16.59 9.20 -11.62
C SER A 295 -16.92 9.89 -10.28
N SER A 296 -16.25 10.98 -9.90
CA SER A 296 -16.85 11.90 -8.92
C SER A 296 -17.78 12.88 -9.63
N ARG A 297 -18.94 13.18 -9.03
CA ARG A 297 -19.90 14.10 -9.64
C ARG A 297 -19.35 15.53 -9.63
N GLU A 298 -19.60 16.26 -10.72
CA GLU A 298 -19.26 17.68 -10.82
C GLU A 298 -20.10 18.53 -9.85
N PRO A 299 -19.58 19.68 -9.38
CA PRO A 299 -20.28 20.56 -8.45
C PRO A 299 -21.54 21.17 -9.05
N ARG A 300 -22.66 21.00 -8.32
CA ARG A 300 -24.03 21.30 -8.75
C ARG A 300 -24.43 22.75 -8.46
N ASN A 301 -23.77 23.41 -7.52
CA ASN A 301 -24.06 24.78 -7.08
C ASN A 301 -22.77 25.54 -6.71
N LEU A 302 -22.89 26.84 -6.42
CA LEU A 302 -21.75 27.72 -6.12
C LEU A 302 -21.03 27.34 -4.81
N THR A 303 -21.77 26.84 -3.81
CA THR A 303 -21.21 26.38 -2.54
C THR A 303 -20.31 25.18 -2.75
N GLU A 304 -20.80 24.16 -3.46
CA GLU A 304 -20.01 22.97 -3.84
C GLU A 304 -18.80 23.35 -4.69
N ARG A 305 -18.94 24.27 -5.67
CA ARG A 305 -17.80 24.75 -6.48
C ARG A 305 -16.71 25.37 -5.62
N THR A 306 -17.11 26.19 -4.66
CA THR A 306 -16.17 26.86 -3.76
C THR A 306 -15.51 25.85 -2.81
N LEU A 307 -16.26 24.88 -2.28
CA LEU A 307 -15.73 23.82 -1.43
C LEU A 307 -14.77 22.88 -2.17
N CYS A 308 -15.10 22.47 -3.40
CA CYS A 308 -14.19 21.71 -4.27
C CYS A 308 -12.87 22.46 -4.49
N ALA A 309 -12.92 23.78 -4.73
CA ALA A 309 -11.72 24.60 -4.88
C ALA A 309 -10.91 24.67 -3.56
N LEU A 310 -11.57 24.83 -2.42
CA LEU A 310 -10.90 24.82 -1.11
C LEU A 310 -10.22 23.47 -0.82
N PHE A 311 -10.88 22.35 -1.14
CA PHE A 311 -10.29 21.01 -1.04
C PHE A 311 -9.07 20.89 -1.96
N GLY A 312 -9.21 21.23 -3.24
CA GLY A 312 -8.13 21.16 -4.21
C GLY A 312 -6.91 21.99 -3.82
N GLU A 313 -7.13 23.23 -3.36
CA GLU A 313 -6.04 24.11 -2.87
C GLU A 313 -5.30 23.54 -1.65
N LEU A 314 -6.02 22.99 -0.68
CA LEU A 314 -5.43 22.44 0.55
C LEU A 314 -4.72 21.10 0.32
N LEU A 315 -5.21 20.30 -0.62
CA LEU A 315 -4.72 18.97 -0.93
C LEU A 315 -3.69 18.97 -2.08
N GLY A 316 -3.51 20.09 -2.77
CA GLY A 316 -2.62 20.20 -3.93
C GLY A 316 -3.12 19.46 -5.18
N LEU A 317 -4.44 19.41 -5.38
CA LEU A 317 -5.10 18.68 -6.47
C LEU A 317 -5.67 19.63 -7.52
N GLU A 318 -5.52 19.29 -8.80
CA GLU A 318 -6.06 20.09 -9.92
C GLU A 318 -7.59 20.04 -10.03
N GLY A 319 -8.24 19.03 -9.45
CA GLY A 319 -9.69 18.89 -9.43
C GLY A 319 -10.18 17.92 -8.36
N VAL A 320 -11.26 18.30 -7.70
CA VAL A 320 -11.96 17.53 -6.65
C VAL A 320 -13.45 17.53 -6.98
N GLY A 321 -14.05 16.36 -7.11
CA GLY A 321 -15.50 16.21 -7.29
C GLY A 321 -16.25 16.18 -5.96
N ILE A 322 -17.58 16.27 -6.02
CA ILE A 322 -18.38 16.53 -4.81
C ILE A 322 -18.49 15.34 -3.87
N ASP A 323 -18.26 14.13 -4.37
CA ASP A 323 -18.32 12.89 -3.59
C ASP A 323 -16.95 12.43 -3.12
N ASP A 324 -15.90 13.24 -3.39
CA ASP A 324 -14.56 12.91 -2.95
C ASP A 324 -14.42 13.23 -1.46
N ASP A 325 -14.04 12.22 -0.70
CA ASP A 325 -13.80 12.32 0.73
C ASP A 325 -12.47 13.05 1.00
N PHE A 326 -12.52 14.07 1.85
CA PHE A 326 -11.39 14.92 2.19
C PHE A 326 -10.18 14.12 2.70
N PHE A 327 -10.42 13.13 3.56
CA PHE A 327 -9.38 12.30 4.16
C PHE A 327 -8.89 11.23 3.18
N ALA A 328 -9.79 10.70 2.34
CA ALA A 328 -9.44 9.80 1.24
C ALA A 328 -8.48 10.44 0.22
N LEU A 329 -8.62 11.76 0.01
CA LEU A 329 -7.76 12.55 -0.85
C LEU A 329 -6.42 12.96 -0.20
N GLY A 330 -6.12 12.47 1.01
CA GLY A 330 -4.90 12.78 1.75
C GLY A 330 -5.06 13.90 2.79
N GLY A 331 -6.29 14.32 3.07
CA GLY A 331 -6.61 15.23 4.17
C GLY A 331 -6.37 14.57 5.54
N HIS A 332 -6.08 15.40 6.53
CA HIS A 332 -5.93 15.00 7.93
C HIS A 332 -6.48 16.10 8.85
N SER A 333 -6.63 15.85 10.15
CA SER A 333 -7.30 16.77 11.09
C SER A 333 -6.76 18.21 11.06
N LEU A 334 -5.46 18.38 10.80
CA LEU A 334 -4.84 19.70 10.66
C LEU A 334 -5.20 20.42 9.35
N LEU A 335 -5.25 19.70 8.22
CA LEU A 335 -5.80 20.26 6.97
C LEU A 335 -7.30 20.54 7.12
N ALA A 336 -8.01 19.74 7.93
CA ALA A 336 -9.42 19.98 8.25
C ALA A 336 -9.60 21.27 9.07
N VAL A 337 -8.72 21.59 10.04
CA VAL A 337 -8.74 22.87 10.76
C VAL A 337 -8.53 24.06 9.80
N ARG A 338 -7.60 23.95 8.83
CA ARG A 338 -7.43 24.98 7.79
C ARG A 338 -8.64 25.10 6.88
N LEU A 339 -9.23 23.96 6.51
CA LEU A 339 -10.47 23.92 5.75
C LEU A 339 -11.58 24.65 6.50
N ILE A 340 -11.72 24.45 7.81
CA ILE A 340 -12.70 25.12 8.67
C ILE A 340 -12.47 26.63 8.69
N ALA A 341 -11.22 27.07 8.90
CA ALA A 341 -10.87 28.50 8.87
C ALA A 341 -11.24 29.14 7.51
N ARG A 342 -10.94 28.47 6.40
CA ARG A 342 -11.30 28.95 5.06
C ARG A 342 -12.80 28.90 4.77
N ILE A 343 -13.51 27.90 5.29
CA ILE A 343 -14.98 27.83 5.22
C ILE A 343 -15.59 29.01 5.97
N ARG A 344 -15.08 29.33 7.17
CA ARG A 344 -15.49 30.51 7.94
C ARG A 344 -15.25 31.79 7.17
N GLU A 345 -14.06 31.97 6.59
CA GLU A 345 -13.73 33.15 5.78
C GLU A 345 -14.63 33.30 4.54
N ARG A 346 -14.92 32.20 3.84
CA ARG A 346 -15.65 32.23 2.56
C ARG A 346 -17.17 32.24 2.71
N PHE A 347 -17.69 31.58 3.75
CA PHE A 347 -19.12 31.37 3.94
C PHE A 347 -19.67 31.98 5.23
N GLY A 348 -18.82 32.56 6.08
CA GLY A 348 -19.23 33.09 7.38
C GLY A 348 -19.80 32.03 8.32
N THR A 349 -19.50 30.75 8.08
CA THR A 349 -20.06 29.61 8.81
C THR A 349 -18.97 28.93 9.61
N ASP A 350 -19.15 28.85 10.93
CA ASP A 350 -18.25 28.10 11.81
C ASP A 350 -18.61 26.61 11.77
N VAL A 351 -17.70 25.78 11.22
CA VAL A 351 -17.88 24.34 11.10
C VAL A 351 -16.99 23.62 12.12
N PRO A 352 -17.55 22.89 13.09
CA PRO A 352 -16.75 22.15 14.07
C PRO A 352 -15.89 21.05 13.41
N LEU A 353 -14.69 20.77 13.96
CA LEU A 353 -13.78 19.74 13.43
C LEU A 353 -14.44 18.36 13.32
N ARG A 354 -15.22 17.98 14.34
CA ARG A 354 -16.02 16.75 14.33
C ARG A 354 -16.98 16.66 13.14
N THR A 355 -17.52 17.79 12.67
CA THR A 355 -18.47 17.84 11.56
C THR A 355 -17.76 17.52 10.26
N VAL A 356 -16.54 18.01 10.07
CA VAL A 356 -15.71 17.66 8.92
C VAL A 356 -15.31 16.19 8.93
N ILE A 357 -14.97 15.64 10.11
CA ILE A 357 -14.66 14.21 10.25
C ILE A 357 -15.88 13.34 9.92
N LYS A 358 -17.07 13.73 10.40
CA LYS A 358 -18.31 12.97 10.22
C LYS A 358 -18.89 13.09 8.81
N TYR A 359 -18.68 14.23 8.14
CA TYR A 359 -19.22 14.55 6.83
C TYR A 359 -18.08 15.03 5.92
N PRO A 360 -17.21 14.10 5.47
CA PRO A 360 -15.93 14.45 4.87
C PRO A 360 -16.02 14.84 3.39
N THR A 361 -17.19 14.75 2.76
CA THR A 361 -17.33 15.09 1.33
C THR A 361 -17.85 16.51 1.12
N VAL A 362 -17.55 17.08 -0.06
CA VAL A 362 -18.06 18.40 -0.46
C VAL A 362 -19.59 18.41 -0.54
N ALA A 363 -20.22 17.33 -0.99
CA ALA A 363 -21.67 17.21 -1.07
C ALA A 363 -22.33 17.28 0.31
N GLU A 364 -21.76 16.62 1.31
CA GLU A 364 -22.30 16.61 2.67
C GLU A 364 -22.07 17.96 3.37
N LEU A 365 -20.85 18.51 3.32
CA LEU A 365 -20.54 19.82 3.89
C LEU A 365 -21.34 20.94 3.20
N GLY A 366 -21.45 20.91 1.88
CA GLY A 366 -22.23 21.86 1.12
C GLY A 366 -23.71 21.83 1.49
N THR A 367 -24.26 20.64 1.75
CA THR A 367 -25.64 20.49 2.23
C THR A 367 -25.82 21.12 3.61
N LEU A 368 -24.90 20.87 4.56
CA LEU A 368 -24.96 21.43 5.91
C LEU A 368 -24.88 22.95 5.92
N ILE A 369 -23.97 23.52 5.12
CA ILE A 369 -23.78 24.97 4.99
C ILE A 369 -25.02 25.61 4.35
N LEU A 370 -25.54 25.04 3.26
CA LEU A 370 -26.72 25.59 2.57
C LEU A 370 -28.00 25.51 3.42
N ALA A 371 -28.17 24.43 4.18
CA ALA A 371 -29.32 24.23 5.06
C ALA A 371 -29.17 24.96 6.40
N ASN A 372 -28.08 25.71 6.62
CA ASN A 372 -27.72 26.32 7.91
C ASN A 372 -27.89 25.34 9.08
N SER A 373 -27.55 24.07 8.83
CA SER A 373 -27.77 22.94 9.74
C SER A 373 -26.45 22.47 10.37
N VAL A 374 -25.40 23.29 10.28
CA VAL A 374 -24.15 23.06 11.00
C VAL A 374 -24.44 23.17 12.50
N PRO A 375 -24.08 22.15 13.31
CA PRO A 375 -24.27 22.23 14.76
C PRO A 375 -23.59 23.47 15.34
N GLN A 376 -24.32 24.29 16.11
CA GLN A 376 -23.84 25.58 16.66
C GLN A 376 -22.85 25.45 17.84
N GLU A 377 -22.35 24.26 18.12
CA GLU A 377 -21.36 24.06 19.17
C GLU A 377 -20.01 24.63 18.70
N HIS A 378 -19.71 25.85 19.14
CA HIS A 378 -18.41 26.48 18.96
C HIS A 378 -17.42 25.84 19.93
N ALA A 379 -16.79 24.74 19.51
CA ALA A 379 -15.66 24.17 20.23
C ALA A 379 -14.37 24.71 19.61
N ASP A 380 -13.57 25.42 20.40
CA ASP A 380 -12.20 25.77 20.03
C ASP A 380 -11.41 24.45 19.82
N PRO A 381 -10.86 24.19 18.62
CA PRO A 381 -10.12 22.96 18.35
C PRO A 381 -8.86 22.80 19.21
N PHE A 382 -8.36 23.89 19.81
CA PHE A 382 -7.21 23.90 20.71
C PHE A 382 -7.58 24.21 22.16
N GLY A 383 -8.88 24.34 22.46
CA GLY A 383 -9.37 24.57 23.83
C GLY A 383 -8.99 23.42 24.76
N VAL A 384 -8.85 23.74 26.05
CA VAL A 384 -8.47 22.76 27.09
C VAL A 384 -9.47 21.61 27.13
N VAL A 385 -10.78 21.88 27.07
CA VAL A 385 -11.79 20.83 26.92
C VAL A 385 -12.18 20.67 25.45
N PHE A 386 -11.95 19.48 24.93
CA PHE A 386 -12.27 19.10 23.56
C PHE A 386 -13.36 18.01 23.53
N PRO A 387 -14.61 18.35 23.14
CA PRO A 387 -15.69 17.36 23.00
C PRO A 387 -15.43 16.40 21.83
N LEU A 388 -15.39 15.10 22.11
CA LEU A 388 -15.19 14.06 21.09
C LEU A 388 -16.51 13.66 20.41
N ASN A 389 -17.63 13.76 21.13
CA ASN A 389 -18.98 13.57 20.60
C ASN A 389 -19.94 14.63 21.15
N GLY A 390 -21.18 14.64 20.65
CA GLY A 390 -22.27 15.37 21.30
C GLY A 390 -22.95 14.51 22.36
N ASP A 391 -23.66 15.13 23.30
CA ASP A 391 -24.44 14.40 24.31
C ASP A 391 -25.48 13.49 23.63
N PRO A 392 -25.39 12.16 23.79
CA PRO A 392 -26.34 11.23 23.19
C PRO A 392 -27.70 11.19 23.90
N GLY A 393 -27.87 11.95 25.00
CA GLY A 393 -29.14 12.07 25.73
C GLY A 393 -29.52 10.82 26.53
N THR A 394 -28.54 9.97 26.85
CA THR A 394 -28.75 8.72 27.60
C THR A 394 -28.78 8.93 29.12
N GLY A 395 -28.30 10.09 29.60
CA GLY A 395 -28.13 10.39 31.02
C GLY A 395 -26.97 9.63 31.68
N LYS A 396 -26.14 8.91 30.91
CA LYS A 396 -24.96 8.24 31.45
C LYS A 396 -23.84 9.24 31.72
N PRO A 397 -23.08 9.11 32.83
CA PRO A 397 -21.98 10.04 33.11
C PRO A 397 -20.89 9.97 32.04
N PRO A 398 -20.19 11.09 31.78
CA PRO A 398 -19.23 11.18 30.69
C PRO A 398 -17.97 10.34 30.94
N VAL A 399 -17.16 10.21 29.89
CA VAL A 399 -15.78 9.69 29.99
C VAL A 399 -14.81 10.79 29.59
N TRP A 400 -13.79 10.98 30.43
CA TRP A 400 -12.75 11.99 30.27
C TRP A 400 -11.42 11.37 29.86
N PHE A 401 -10.86 11.86 28.75
CA PHE A 401 -9.57 11.43 28.21
C PHE A 401 -8.49 12.48 28.45
N PHE A 402 -7.25 12.06 28.75
CA PHE A 402 -6.15 12.97 29.09
C PHE A 402 -5.04 12.92 28.04
N HIS A 403 -4.63 14.07 27.49
CA HIS A 403 -3.66 14.15 26.39
C HIS A 403 -2.35 13.37 26.62
N THR A 404 -1.68 13.03 25.51
CA THR A 404 -0.31 12.48 25.53
C THR A 404 0.73 13.60 25.71
N GLY A 405 2.03 13.27 25.74
CA GLY A 405 3.08 14.26 26.01
C GLY A 405 3.04 15.49 25.10
N GLY A 406 2.63 15.34 23.83
CA GLY A 406 2.49 16.44 22.87
C GLY A 406 1.28 17.35 23.07
N GLY A 407 0.44 17.12 24.08
CA GLY A 407 -0.66 18.00 24.47
C GLY A 407 -1.97 17.83 23.70
N LEU A 408 -1.93 17.31 22.46
CA LEU A 408 -3.12 17.09 21.65
C LEU A 408 -3.85 15.78 22.02
N SER A 409 -5.18 15.85 21.96
CA SER A 409 -6.07 14.73 22.29
C SER A 409 -6.84 14.16 21.10
N TRP A 410 -6.55 14.61 19.88
CA TRP A 410 -7.27 14.17 18.68
C TRP A 410 -7.19 12.67 18.39
N ALA A 411 -6.14 11.99 18.87
CA ALA A 411 -6.02 10.53 18.74
C ALA A 411 -7.22 9.80 19.37
N TYR A 412 -7.89 10.40 20.37
CA TYR A 412 -9.05 9.82 21.03
C TYR A 412 -10.32 9.79 20.18
N PHE A 413 -10.35 10.42 18.99
CA PHE A 413 -11.42 10.16 18.02
C PHE A 413 -11.53 8.68 17.63
N SER A 414 -10.42 7.94 17.68
CA SER A 414 -10.41 6.49 17.46
C SER A 414 -11.22 5.69 18.50
N PHE A 415 -11.48 6.29 19.68
CA PHE A 415 -12.16 5.64 20.80
C PHE A 415 -13.66 5.95 20.86
N GLU A 416 -14.11 7.04 20.23
CA GLU A 416 -15.53 7.44 20.17
C GLU A 416 -16.47 6.31 19.75
N PRO A 417 -16.16 5.47 18.74
CA PRO A 417 -17.08 4.45 18.27
C PRO A 417 -17.47 3.39 19.32
N TYR A 418 -16.64 3.23 20.37
CA TYR A 418 -16.85 2.22 21.41
C TYR A 418 -17.67 2.73 22.60
N LEU A 419 -17.91 4.04 22.71
CA LEU A 419 -18.60 4.67 23.84
C LEU A 419 -19.74 5.62 23.42
N ARG A 420 -20.47 5.25 22.36
CA ARG A 420 -21.56 6.07 21.79
C ARG A 420 -22.76 6.31 22.72
N ASP A 421 -22.78 5.67 23.88
CA ASP A 421 -23.88 5.72 24.83
C ASP A 421 -23.71 6.79 25.91
N ARG A 422 -22.67 7.63 25.86
CA ARG A 422 -22.41 8.69 26.83
C ARG A 422 -21.62 9.86 26.22
N PRO A 423 -21.59 11.04 26.87
CA PRO A 423 -20.74 12.14 26.42
C PRO A 423 -19.25 11.82 26.62
N LEU A 424 -18.41 12.28 25.70
CA LEU A 424 -16.98 12.03 25.68
C LEU A 424 -16.23 13.36 25.56
N TYR A 425 -15.33 13.62 26.50
CA TYR A 425 -14.49 14.81 26.54
C TYR A 425 -13.03 14.40 26.60
N ALA A 426 -12.17 15.15 25.91
CA ALA A 426 -10.73 15.00 26.03
C ALA A 426 -10.09 16.31 26.46
N LEU A 427 -9.16 16.24 27.41
CA LEU A 427 -8.41 17.39 27.88
C LEU A 427 -7.16 17.58 27.02
N GLN A 428 -6.89 18.82 26.63
CA GLN A 428 -5.73 19.25 25.86
C GLN A 428 -4.85 20.17 26.71
N SER A 429 -3.54 20.11 26.48
CA SER A 429 -2.60 21.00 27.17
C SER A 429 -2.80 22.45 26.76
N ARG A 430 -2.75 23.37 27.73
CA ARG A 430 -2.61 24.81 27.43
C ARG A 430 -1.34 25.06 26.60
N GLY A 431 -1.36 26.14 25.80
CA GLY A 431 -0.26 26.56 24.92
C GLY A 431 -0.27 25.98 23.51
N LEU A 432 -1.23 25.10 23.17
CA LEU A 432 -1.38 24.55 21.83
C LEU A 432 -1.84 25.56 20.77
N ASP A 433 -2.48 26.64 21.21
CA ASP A 433 -2.88 27.79 20.38
C ASP A 433 -1.70 28.74 20.07
N GLY A 434 -0.54 28.53 20.72
CA GLY A 434 0.66 29.37 20.60
C GLY A 434 0.61 30.69 21.40
N GLU A 435 -0.46 30.97 22.13
CA GLU A 435 -0.65 32.20 22.91
C GLU A 435 -0.87 31.92 24.41
N GLY A 436 -1.37 30.73 24.77
CA GLY A 436 -1.64 30.33 26.15
C GLY A 436 -0.39 30.04 26.97
N ALA A 437 -0.42 30.40 28.27
CA ALA A 437 0.65 30.07 29.20
C ALA A 437 0.74 28.55 29.44
N LEU A 438 1.95 28.01 29.37
CA LEU A 438 2.23 26.63 29.74
C LEU A 438 2.15 26.45 31.26
N PRO A 439 1.70 25.28 31.75
CA PRO A 439 1.67 25.01 33.19
C PRO A 439 3.09 24.92 33.76
N GLY A 440 3.30 25.51 34.94
CA GLY A 440 4.57 25.51 35.65
C GLY A 440 4.87 24.23 36.43
N SER A 441 3.84 23.43 36.75
CA SER A 441 3.99 22.08 37.33
C SER A 441 2.85 21.14 36.93
N VAL A 442 3.01 19.83 37.17
CA VAL A 442 1.93 18.86 36.92
C VAL A 442 0.77 19.08 37.88
N GLU A 443 1.03 19.52 39.11
CA GLU A 443 -0.02 19.88 40.08
C GLU A 443 -0.87 21.05 39.60
N GLU A 444 -0.25 22.09 39.02
CA GLU A 444 -0.98 23.21 38.41
C GLU A 444 -1.85 22.73 37.24
N MET A 445 -1.30 21.85 36.38
CA MET A 445 -2.06 21.24 35.29
C MET A 445 -3.25 20.40 35.80
N VAL A 446 -3.06 19.62 36.87
CA VAL A 446 -4.11 18.82 37.50
C VAL A 446 -5.21 19.71 38.08
N ASP A 447 -4.85 20.79 38.77
CA ASP A 447 -5.81 21.73 39.34
C ASP A 447 -6.63 22.45 38.26
N ASP A 448 -5.99 22.84 37.17
CA ASP A 448 -6.63 23.41 35.99
C ASP A 448 -7.64 22.42 35.37
N TYR A 449 -7.21 21.19 35.11
CA TYR A 449 -8.08 20.16 34.53
C TYR A 449 -9.27 19.81 35.41
N VAL A 450 -9.08 19.68 36.73
CA VAL A 450 -10.21 19.43 37.62
C VAL A 450 -11.17 20.63 37.63
N THR A 451 -10.67 21.86 37.52
CA THR A 451 -11.52 23.05 37.45
C THR A 451 -12.40 23.01 36.19
N GLU A 452 -11.80 22.82 35.02
CA GLU A 452 -12.49 22.71 33.73
C GLU A 452 -13.50 21.53 33.72
N MET A 453 -13.13 20.39 34.31
CA MET A 453 -14.02 19.23 34.45
C MET A 453 -15.23 19.53 35.34
N LEU A 454 -15.04 20.18 36.48
CA LEU A 454 -16.12 20.49 37.43
C LEU A 454 -17.07 21.58 36.92
N GLU A 455 -16.63 22.44 36.02
CA GLU A 455 -17.52 23.39 35.33
C GLU A 455 -18.53 22.68 34.42
N ILE A 456 -18.12 21.56 33.79
CA ILE A 456 -18.96 20.77 32.87
C ILE A 456 -19.72 19.67 33.60
N GLN A 457 -19.06 18.99 34.54
CA GLN A 457 -19.59 17.90 35.35
C GLN A 457 -19.38 18.23 36.85
N PRO A 458 -20.33 18.92 37.51
CA PRO A 458 -20.18 19.32 38.90
C PRO A 458 -20.10 18.17 39.91
N ASP A 459 -20.71 17.02 39.58
CA ASP A 459 -20.86 15.88 40.47
C ASP A 459 -20.41 14.56 39.80
N GLY A 460 -19.90 13.63 40.61
CA GLY A 460 -19.54 12.29 40.16
C GLY A 460 -20.76 11.42 39.80
N PRO A 461 -20.53 10.19 39.30
CA PRO A 461 -19.23 9.53 39.24
C PRO A 461 -18.39 9.96 38.03
N PHE A 462 -17.08 10.04 38.21
CA PHE A 462 -16.10 10.31 37.16
C PHE A 462 -15.55 9.02 36.55
N HIS A 463 -15.48 8.98 35.21
CA HIS A 463 -14.81 7.92 34.45
C HIS A 463 -13.63 8.51 33.68
N LEU A 464 -12.43 8.03 34.00
CA LEU A 464 -11.19 8.68 33.63
C LEU A 464 -10.27 7.72 32.87
N ILE A 465 -9.72 8.18 31.75
CA ILE A 465 -8.84 7.39 30.89
C ILE A 465 -7.63 8.22 30.47
N GLY A 466 -6.42 7.74 30.75
CA GLY A 466 -5.19 8.45 30.37
C GLY A 466 -4.21 7.55 29.64
N TRP A 467 -3.69 8.02 28.50
CA TRP A 467 -2.68 7.31 27.72
C TRP A 467 -1.33 8.02 27.78
N SER A 468 -0.25 7.24 27.91
CA SER A 468 1.12 7.75 27.94
C SER A 468 1.26 8.80 29.06
N TYR A 469 1.78 9.99 28.79
CA TYR A 469 1.79 11.12 29.74
C TYR A 469 0.46 11.33 30.49
N GLY A 470 -0.65 11.26 29.76
CA GLY A 470 -1.99 11.42 30.31
C GLY A 470 -2.36 10.34 31.32
N GLY A 471 -1.72 9.16 31.26
CA GLY A 471 -1.85 8.10 32.26
C GLY A 471 -1.35 8.50 33.65
N THR A 472 -0.29 9.30 33.71
CA THR A 472 0.23 9.85 34.98
C THR A 472 -0.63 10.99 35.50
N VAL A 473 -1.04 11.86 34.58
CA VAL A 473 -1.91 13.01 34.91
C VAL A 473 -3.28 12.54 35.40
N VAL A 474 -3.90 11.58 34.72
CA VAL A 474 -5.23 11.07 35.08
C VAL A 474 -5.25 10.41 36.46
N HIS A 475 -4.16 9.74 36.84
CA HIS A 475 -4.00 9.16 38.17
C HIS A 475 -3.96 10.25 39.25
N ALA A 476 -3.25 11.35 39.00
CA ALA A 476 -3.21 12.50 39.89
C ALA A 476 -4.55 13.26 39.95
N VAL A 477 -5.25 13.38 38.82
CA VAL A 477 -6.61 13.93 38.77
C VAL A 477 -7.59 13.08 39.59
N ALA A 478 -7.50 11.75 39.50
CA ALA A 478 -8.35 10.85 40.27
C ALA A 478 -8.16 11.03 41.79
N ASP A 479 -6.92 11.16 42.25
CA ASP A 479 -6.61 11.50 43.65
C ASP A 479 -7.12 12.89 44.05
N ALA A 480 -6.97 13.89 43.18
CA ALA A 480 -7.45 15.24 43.44
C ALA A 480 -8.99 15.30 43.56
N LEU A 481 -9.72 14.58 42.69
CA LEU A 481 -11.18 14.43 42.75
C LEU A 481 -11.62 13.71 44.04
N ASP A 482 -10.98 12.59 44.38
CA ASP A 482 -11.26 11.82 45.62
C ASP A 482 -11.05 12.68 46.88
N ARG A 483 -9.94 13.42 46.95
CA ARG A 483 -9.67 14.36 48.06
C ARG A 483 -10.68 15.50 48.16
N ARG A 484 -11.30 15.89 47.05
CA ARG A 484 -12.38 16.89 46.98
C ARG A 484 -13.77 16.29 47.26
N GLY A 485 -13.85 14.98 47.50
CA GLY A 485 -15.09 14.28 47.86
C GLY A 485 -15.92 13.82 46.66
N HIS A 486 -15.36 13.83 45.46
CA HIS A 486 -16.02 13.33 44.26
C HIS A 486 -15.71 11.84 44.05
N GLU A 487 -16.73 11.06 43.70
CA GLU A 487 -16.57 9.65 43.37
C GLU A 487 -15.88 9.48 42.01
N VAL A 488 -14.79 8.72 41.98
CA VAL A 488 -14.15 8.22 40.75
C VAL A 488 -14.50 6.76 40.59
N ALA A 489 -15.52 6.47 39.78
CA ALA A 489 -16.01 5.09 39.60
C ALA A 489 -15.10 4.28 38.68
N PHE A 490 -14.39 4.93 37.75
CA PHE A 490 -13.54 4.22 36.79
C PHE A 490 -12.26 5.00 36.50
N LEU A 491 -11.12 4.31 36.58
CA LEU A 491 -9.81 4.83 36.22
C LEU A 491 -9.05 3.80 35.37
N ALA A 492 -8.69 4.20 34.14
CA ALA A 492 -7.84 3.40 33.26
C ALA A 492 -6.56 4.15 32.86
N ILE A 493 -5.45 3.42 32.88
CA ILE A 493 -4.13 3.88 32.45
C ILE A 493 -3.68 3.03 31.25
N LEU A 494 -3.35 3.68 30.14
CA LEU A 494 -2.83 3.03 28.93
C LEU A 494 -1.33 3.29 28.83
N ASP A 495 -0.55 2.22 29.02
CA ASP A 495 0.91 2.12 28.83
C ASP A 495 1.67 3.36 29.30
N SER A 496 1.56 3.65 30.60
CA SER A 496 2.16 4.82 31.22
C SER A 496 3.02 4.45 32.44
N LEU A 497 3.94 5.34 32.78
CA LEU A 497 4.83 5.26 33.94
C LEU A 497 4.33 6.16 35.07
N PRO A 498 4.63 5.87 36.35
CA PRO A 498 4.47 6.87 37.40
C PRO A 498 5.50 8.00 37.24
N GLY A 499 5.21 9.20 37.75
CA GLY A 499 5.92 10.45 37.42
C GLY A 499 7.44 10.37 37.59
N ARG A 500 7.91 9.84 38.71
CA ARG A 500 9.35 9.73 39.02
C ARG A 500 10.16 8.95 37.98
N GLU A 501 9.54 8.00 37.29
CA GLU A 501 10.19 7.14 36.30
C GLU A 501 10.38 7.87 34.95
N PHE A 502 9.79 9.06 34.76
CA PHE A 502 10.06 9.92 33.61
C PHE A 502 11.43 10.63 33.70
N LYS A 503 12.10 10.65 34.86
CA LYS A 503 13.41 11.31 35.02
C LYS A 503 14.48 10.80 34.05
N GLU A 504 14.44 9.53 33.68
CA GLU A 504 15.36 8.96 32.69
C GLU A 504 15.09 9.44 31.25
N GLN A 505 13.89 9.98 30.98
CA GLN A 505 13.47 10.50 29.67
C GLN A 505 13.61 12.03 29.55
N ALA A 506 13.73 12.75 30.67
CA ALA A 506 13.71 14.22 30.75
C ALA A 506 15.01 14.93 30.30
N GLY A 507 16.06 14.19 29.95
CA GLY A 507 17.37 14.75 29.56
C GLY A 507 17.50 15.15 28.08
N ARG A 508 16.40 15.19 27.32
CA ARG A 508 16.38 15.37 25.87
C ARG A 508 16.10 16.82 25.49
N ASP A 509 16.79 17.32 24.46
CA ASP A 509 16.64 18.70 23.98
C ASP A 509 15.39 18.86 23.08
N ARG A 510 14.82 20.08 23.03
CA ARG A 510 13.65 20.44 22.20
C ARG A 510 13.85 20.07 20.73
N SER A 511 15.08 20.18 20.23
CA SER A 511 15.43 19.83 18.85
C SER A 511 15.24 18.33 18.55
N GLU A 512 15.47 17.45 19.53
CA GLU A 512 15.23 16.01 19.40
C GLU A 512 13.74 15.69 19.40
N PHE A 513 12.97 16.31 20.29
CA PHE A 513 11.52 16.15 20.34
C PHE A 513 10.84 16.68 19.09
N ARG A 514 11.27 17.83 18.58
CA ARG A 514 10.80 18.35 17.30
C ARG A 514 11.05 17.36 16.18
N LYS A 515 12.26 16.79 16.11
CA LYS A 515 12.61 15.82 15.07
C LYS A 515 11.78 14.54 15.18
N GLU A 516 11.50 14.05 16.38
CA GLU A 516 10.60 12.90 16.56
C GLU A 516 9.15 13.22 16.19
N LEU A 517 8.64 14.39 16.57
CA LEU A 517 7.33 14.84 16.14
C LEU A 517 7.29 14.97 14.61
N GLU A 518 8.32 15.55 13.99
CA GLU A 518 8.45 15.63 12.55
C GLU A 518 8.52 14.24 11.90
N ASP A 519 9.29 13.30 12.43
CA ASP A 519 9.44 11.96 11.84
C ASP A 519 8.17 11.11 12.03
N PHE A 520 7.51 11.22 13.18
CA PHE A 520 6.20 10.61 13.45
C PHE A 520 5.14 11.20 12.51
N HIS A 521 5.10 12.52 12.38
CA HIS A 521 4.08 13.19 11.58
C HIS A 521 4.40 13.22 10.08
N LYS A 522 5.66 13.16 9.63
CA LYS A 522 6.05 13.02 8.20
C LYS A 522 5.55 11.71 7.59
N GLN A 523 5.27 10.70 8.40
CA GLN A 523 4.62 9.47 7.94
C GLN A 523 3.11 9.64 7.68
N PHE A 524 2.48 10.71 8.18
CA PHE A 524 1.02 10.93 8.12
C PHE A 524 0.60 12.32 7.60
N MET A 525 1.52 13.27 7.44
CA MET A 525 1.27 14.67 7.07
C MET A 525 2.31 15.19 6.07
N ASN A 526 1.86 15.99 5.10
CA ASN A 526 2.74 16.75 4.22
C ASN A 526 3.16 18.05 4.96
N VAL A 527 4.26 17.96 5.71
CA VAL A 527 4.66 18.93 6.76
C VAL A 527 5.11 20.30 6.23
N GLY A 528 5.18 20.49 4.91
CA GLY A 528 5.77 21.69 4.28
C GLY A 528 5.09 23.02 4.60
N ASP A 529 3.90 23.03 5.21
CA ASP A 529 3.07 24.24 5.40
C ASP A 529 2.59 24.42 6.86
N GLN A 530 3.29 23.81 7.85
CA GLN A 530 2.80 23.62 9.23
C GLN A 530 3.88 23.85 10.33
N GLU A 531 4.79 24.82 10.17
CA GLU A 531 5.85 25.08 11.17
C GLU A 531 5.31 25.54 12.54
N GLY A 532 4.29 26.40 12.58
CA GLY A 532 3.81 27.02 13.82
C GLY A 532 3.16 26.06 14.82
N LEU A 533 2.31 25.12 14.35
CA LEU A 533 1.72 24.11 15.25
C LEU A 533 2.76 23.10 15.73
N LEU A 534 3.70 22.70 14.85
CA LEU A 534 4.80 21.85 15.27
C LEU A 534 5.70 22.53 16.30
N ASP A 535 5.91 23.85 16.18
CA ASP A 535 6.59 24.65 17.19
C ASP A 535 5.87 24.61 18.53
N ALA A 536 4.55 24.87 18.53
CA ALA A 536 3.71 24.84 19.75
C ALA A 536 3.70 23.44 20.40
N MET A 537 3.46 22.38 19.62
CA MET A 537 3.50 21.00 20.12
C MET A 537 4.87 20.61 20.67
N SER A 538 5.96 21.07 20.02
CA SER A 538 7.33 20.81 20.50
C SER A 538 7.59 21.54 21.82
N GLU A 539 7.08 22.76 21.97
CA GLU A 539 7.20 23.55 23.19
C GLU A 539 6.39 22.93 24.34
N VAL A 540 5.13 22.56 24.08
CA VAL A 540 4.27 21.82 25.01
C VAL A 540 4.92 20.50 25.43
N LEU A 541 5.42 19.71 24.48
CA LEU A 541 6.09 18.43 24.79
C LEU A 541 7.32 18.63 25.66
N THR A 542 8.14 19.63 25.34
CA THR A 542 9.34 19.97 26.13
C THR A 542 8.96 20.36 27.55
N ASN A 543 7.97 21.25 27.71
CA ASN A 543 7.48 21.67 29.02
C ASN A 543 6.91 20.48 29.81
N ASN A 544 6.05 19.69 29.20
CA ASN A 544 5.39 18.54 29.82
C ASN A 544 6.42 17.52 30.33
N MET A 545 7.45 17.19 29.53
CA MET A 545 8.53 16.31 29.97
C MET A 545 9.34 16.91 31.13
N HIS A 546 9.59 18.23 31.11
CA HIS A 546 10.32 18.92 32.15
C HIS A 546 9.58 18.91 33.50
N ILE A 547 8.31 19.32 33.52
CA ILE A 547 7.51 19.37 34.75
C ILE A 547 7.21 17.97 35.30
N MET A 548 7.06 16.96 34.43
CA MET A 548 6.83 15.57 34.84
C MET A 548 8.07 14.94 35.46
N ALA A 549 9.26 15.36 35.05
CA ALA A 549 10.51 14.89 35.65
C ALA A 549 10.52 15.19 37.16
N GLU A 550 10.03 16.35 37.59
CA GLU A 550 10.01 16.75 38.99
C GLU A 550 8.74 16.31 39.74
N PHE A 551 7.81 15.66 39.06
CA PHE A 551 6.53 15.25 39.63
C PHE A 551 6.61 13.91 40.37
N GLU A 552 6.01 13.87 41.57
CA GLU A 552 5.82 12.63 42.33
C GLU A 552 4.34 12.23 42.29
N SER A 553 4.05 11.06 41.71
CA SER A 553 2.69 10.54 41.66
C SER A 553 2.11 10.39 43.07
N PRO A 554 0.84 10.80 43.31
CA PRO A 554 0.20 10.63 44.61
C PRO A 554 -0.09 9.17 44.91
N VAL A 555 -0.64 8.87 46.09
CA VAL A 555 -1.11 7.53 46.44
C VAL A 555 -2.63 7.49 46.31
N TYR A 556 -3.12 6.86 45.25
CA TYR A 556 -4.55 6.74 44.97
C TYR A 556 -5.16 5.51 45.63
N ARG A 557 -6.35 5.68 46.22
CA ARG A 557 -7.03 4.63 47.00
C ARG A 557 -7.91 3.70 46.17
N GLY A 558 -8.41 4.18 45.03
CA GLY A 558 -9.31 3.42 44.17
C GLY A 558 -8.61 2.34 43.34
N ASP A 559 -9.43 1.60 42.61
CA ASP A 559 -8.98 0.56 41.69
C ASP A 559 -8.48 1.19 40.38
N VAL A 560 -7.49 0.56 39.76
CA VAL A 560 -6.89 0.98 38.48
C VAL A 560 -6.90 -0.18 37.50
N LEU A 561 -7.43 0.09 36.32
CA LEU A 561 -7.31 -0.78 35.16
C LEU A 561 -6.11 -0.34 34.31
N TYR A 562 -5.11 -1.20 34.16
CA TYR A 562 -3.88 -0.89 33.43
C TYR A 562 -3.78 -1.70 32.14
N PHE A 563 -3.57 -1.03 31.01
CA PHE A 563 -3.31 -1.67 29.71
C PHE A 563 -1.84 -1.53 29.35
N ASN A 564 -1.13 -2.64 29.16
CA ASN A 564 0.27 -2.67 28.78
C ASN A 564 0.45 -2.93 27.27
N ALA A 565 1.30 -2.15 26.61
CA ALA A 565 1.65 -2.40 25.21
C ALA A 565 2.80 -3.43 25.13
N GLU A 566 2.54 -4.62 24.57
CA GLU A 566 3.52 -5.72 24.54
C GLU A 566 4.73 -5.47 23.63
N ILE A 567 4.56 -4.72 22.54
CA ILE A 567 5.59 -4.54 21.52
C ILE A 567 6.46 -3.34 21.89
N LYS A 568 7.57 -3.59 22.59
CA LYS A 568 8.55 -2.56 22.96
C LYS A 568 9.66 -2.45 21.90
N PRO A 569 10.04 -1.24 21.46
CA PRO A 569 11.16 -1.06 20.53
C PRO A 569 12.50 -1.46 21.15
N PRO A 570 13.52 -1.78 20.33
CA PRO A 570 14.85 -2.13 20.82
C PRO A 570 15.44 -1.03 21.71
N GLY A 571 15.93 -1.39 22.90
CA GLY A 571 16.53 -0.45 23.86
C GLY A 571 15.61 0.05 24.98
N VAL A 572 14.31 -0.27 24.92
CA VAL A 572 13.37 -0.02 26.03
C VAL A 572 13.31 -1.24 26.95
N LEU A 573 13.19 -1.00 28.26
CA LEU A 573 12.99 -2.05 29.28
C LEU A 573 11.85 -2.98 28.87
N GLN A 574 12.15 -4.27 28.76
CA GLN A 574 11.21 -5.30 28.36
C GLN A 574 10.27 -5.64 29.52
N GLY A 575 8.97 -5.75 29.24
CA GLY A 575 7.93 -6.09 30.21
C GLY A 575 6.97 -4.93 30.53
N SER A 576 5.94 -5.24 31.33
CA SER A 576 4.90 -4.28 31.73
C SER A 576 5.38 -3.32 32.81
N TRP A 577 5.07 -2.03 32.63
CA TRP A 577 5.33 -1.00 33.64
C TRP A 577 4.30 -1.00 34.78
N ALA A 578 3.25 -1.82 34.71
CA ALA A 578 2.19 -1.88 35.72
C ALA A 578 2.74 -2.09 37.14
N ARG A 579 3.80 -2.89 37.30
CA ARG A 579 4.38 -3.15 38.65
C ARG A 579 4.92 -1.89 39.32
N LEU A 580 5.38 -0.91 38.54
CA LEU A 580 5.90 0.36 39.06
C LEU A 580 4.79 1.21 39.69
N TRP A 581 3.53 0.98 39.32
CA TRP A 581 2.37 1.67 39.88
C TRP A 581 1.95 1.17 41.27
N ARG A 582 2.40 -0.01 41.71
CA ARG A 582 1.93 -0.62 42.97
C ARG A 582 2.13 0.27 44.22
N PRO A 583 3.24 1.01 44.38
CA PRO A 583 3.39 1.95 45.49
C PRO A 583 2.36 3.10 45.50
N TYR A 584 1.77 3.40 44.34
CA TYR A 584 0.90 4.55 44.09
C TYR A 584 -0.59 4.17 43.98
N VAL A 585 -0.93 2.87 44.08
CA VAL A 585 -2.29 2.34 43.97
C VAL A 585 -2.57 1.39 45.14
N LEU A 586 -3.40 1.82 46.09
CA LEU A 586 -3.78 0.99 47.23
C LEU A 586 -4.86 -0.04 46.87
N GLY A 587 -5.76 0.31 45.95
CA GLY A 587 -6.82 -0.57 45.46
C GLY A 587 -6.31 -1.73 44.59
N ALA A 588 -7.22 -2.34 43.86
CA ALA A 588 -6.90 -3.36 42.86
C ALA A 588 -6.14 -2.72 41.69
N LEU A 589 -5.08 -3.38 41.24
CA LEU A 589 -4.37 -3.03 40.02
C LEU A 589 -4.53 -4.20 39.05
N GLU A 590 -5.50 -4.08 38.14
CA GLU A 590 -5.81 -5.11 37.15
C GLU A 590 -5.04 -4.79 35.86
N VAL A 591 -4.32 -5.78 35.32
CA VAL A 591 -3.41 -5.57 34.19
C VAL A 591 -3.88 -6.39 32.99
N HIS A 592 -4.01 -5.74 31.85
CA HIS A 592 -4.32 -6.35 30.56
C HIS A 592 -3.19 -6.07 29.57
N ASP A 593 -2.66 -7.12 28.96
CA ASP A 593 -1.64 -6.99 27.92
C ASP A 593 -2.33 -6.82 26.56
N VAL A 594 -1.90 -5.83 25.79
CA VAL A 594 -2.44 -5.48 24.47
C VAL A 594 -1.30 -5.61 23.45
N ARG A 595 -1.53 -6.37 22.39
CA ARG A 595 -0.51 -6.64 21.37
C ARG A 595 -0.34 -5.45 20.41
N ALA A 596 0.28 -4.38 20.91
CA ALA A 596 0.52 -3.12 20.22
C ALA A 596 1.89 -2.54 20.61
N THR A 597 2.40 -1.58 19.82
CA THR A 597 3.43 -0.67 20.33
C THR A 597 2.78 0.41 21.21
N HIS A 598 3.59 1.12 22.00
CA HIS A 598 3.12 2.26 22.80
C HIS A 598 2.31 3.27 21.96
N PHE A 599 2.79 3.56 20.74
CA PHE A 599 2.17 4.54 19.84
C PHE A 599 0.94 3.97 19.11
N ASP A 600 0.80 2.64 19.02
CA ASP A 600 -0.30 1.99 18.32
C ASP A 600 -1.51 1.69 19.21
N MET A 601 -1.49 2.04 20.51
CA MET A 601 -2.62 1.72 21.41
C MET A 601 -3.95 2.35 20.99
N HIS A 602 -3.89 3.52 20.34
CA HIS A 602 -5.05 4.19 19.78
C HIS A 602 -5.50 3.60 18.44
N MET A 603 -4.69 2.71 17.85
CA MET A 603 -5.04 2.07 16.59
C MET A 603 -6.16 1.06 16.80
N PRO A 604 -6.96 0.79 15.78
CA PRO A 604 -8.19 0.02 15.88
C PRO A 604 -8.17 -1.34 16.55
N GLY A 605 -7.23 -2.21 16.18
CA GLY A 605 -7.14 -3.56 16.75
C GLY A 605 -6.90 -3.48 18.26
N PRO A 606 -5.82 -2.79 18.68
CA PRO A 606 -5.56 -2.49 20.08
C PRO A 606 -6.73 -1.77 20.79
N ALA A 607 -7.31 -0.75 20.17
CA ALA A 607 -8.45 -0.01 20.71
C ALA A 607 -9.66 -0.93 20.95
N ALA A 608 -10.01 -1.79 20.00
CA ALA A 608 -11.11 -2.74 20.14
C ALA A 608 -10.90 -3.68 21.33
N GLU A 609 -9.68 -4.21 21.49
CA GLU A 609 -9.29 -5.07 22.62
C GLU A 609 -9.40 -4.31 23.96
N ILE A 610 -8.88 -3.09 24.04
CA ILE A 610 -8.97 -2.23 25.22
C ILE A 610 -10.45 -1.97 25.57
N PHE A 611 -11.24 -1.54 24.59
CA PHE A 611 -12.63 -1.15 24.83
C PHE A 611 -13.57 -2.33 25.05
N GLU A 612 -13.21 -3.55 24.65
CA GLU A 612 -13.95 -4.75 25.07
C GLU A 612 -13.93 -4.90 26.60
N VAL A 613 -12.80 -4.61 27.24
CA VAL A 613 -12.65 -4.65 28.70
C VAL A 613 -13.30 -3.43 29.35
N ILE A 614 -13.03 -2.22 28.83
CA ILE A 614 -13.54 -0.96 29.39
C ILE A 614 -15.08 -0.92 29.36
N THR A 615 -15.72 -1.24 28.23
CA THR A 615 -17.18 -1.17 28.10
C THR A 615 -17.88 -2.18 29.02
N ARG A 616 -17.30 -3.35 29.24
CA ARG A 616 -17.79 -4.34 30.20
C ARG A 616 -17.74 -3.81 31.63
N ARG A 617 -16.70 -3.07 32.00
CA ARG A 617 -16.56 -2.46 33.33
C ARG A 617 -17.54 -1.30 33.51
N LEU A 618 -17.65 -0.43 32.51
CA LEU A 618 -18.56 0.72 32.49
C LEU A 618 -20.04 0.35 32.39
N GLY A 619 -20.38 -0.87 31.96
CA GLY A 619 -21.76 -1.38 31.88
C GLY A 619 -22.17 -2.32 33.01
N ALA A 620 -21.21 -2.80 33.82
CA ALA A 620 -21.47 -3.55 35.05
C ALA A 620 -21.68 -2.65 36.28
N MET A 621 -21.43 -1.35 36.11
CA MET A 621 -21.73 -0.25 37.04
C MET A 621 -23.04 0.42 36.62
#